data_AF-A0A1Z5KDT8-F1
#
_entry.id   AF-A0A1Z5KDT8-F1
#
_cell.length_a   1.000
_cell.length_b   1.000
_cell.length_c   1.000
_cell.angle_alpha   90.00
_cell.angle_beta   90.00
_cell.angle_gamma   90.00
#
_symmetry.space_group_name_H-M   'P 1'
#
loop_
_entity.id
_entity.type
_entity.pdbx_description
1 polymer ?
#
loop_
_entity_poly.entity_id
_entity_poly.type
_entity_poly.pdbx_seq_one_letter_code
_entity_poly.pdbx_strand_id
1 'polypeptide(L)'
;MMNHQYGAPYSADLYLHRLGRTGRAGKEGAGLQVLLPFESALQKTFIKQNVPQHKAIVSLDQNDQGRLDKGKHLIGSRHATLTPKAEAAYLSMVAYYQEYARRNISADEIMDAANKFSKSIGLVHVPLLPEELTNQLRKYRK
;
A
#
# COMPACT_ATOMS: atom_id res chain seq x y z
N MET A 1 10.71 18.34 8.78
CA MET A 1 10.20 16.96 8.96
C MET A 1 9.38 16.60 7.74
N MET A 2 9.66 15.46 7.12
CA MET A 2 8.99 15.02 5.89
C MET A 2 7.80 14.12 6.23
N ASN A 3 6.64 14.36 5.61
CA ASN A 3 5.46 13.53 5.82
C ASN A 3 5.49 12.30 4.91
N HIS A 4 5.37 11.10 5.46
CA HIS A 4 5.31 9.86 4.68
C HIS A 4 3.89 9.32 4.63
N GLN A 5 3.38 9.08 3.42
CA GLN A 5 2.06 8.53 3.16
C GLN A 5 2.20 7.26 2.32
N TYR A 6 1.55 6.18 2.76
CA TYR A 6 1.50 4.92 2.03
C TYR A 6 0.08 4.70 1.52
N GLY A 7 -0.05 4.45 0.22
CA GLY A 7 -1.33 4.29 -0.48
C GLY A 7 -1.98 5.60 -0.92
N ALA A 8 -2.98 5.46 -1.79
CA ALA A 8 -3.81 6.56 -2.26
C ALA A 8 -4.80 7.00 -1.16
N PRO A 9 -4.91 8.31 -0.88
CA PRO A 9 -5.91 8.83 0.03
C PRO A 9 -7.31 8.66 -0.57
N TYR A 10 -8.32 8.55 0.30
CA TYR A 10 -9.70 8.40 -0.14
C TYR A 10 -10.21 9.61 -0.94
N SER A 11 -9.75 10.81 -0.57
CA SER A 11 -10.11 12.10 -1.16
C SER A 11 -8.92 13.07 -1.24
N ALA A 12 -9.09 14.10 -2.08
CA ALA A 12 -8.14 15.22 -2.23
C ALA A 12 -7.95 16.01 -0.92
N ASP A 13 -9.03 16.25 -0.19
CA ASP A 13 -8.97 17.02 1.05
C ASP A 13 -8.17 16.27 2.10
N LEU A 14 -8.34 14.95 2.20
CA LEU A 14 -7.57 14.12 3.12
C LEU A 14 -6.07 14.14 2.77
N TYR A 15 -5.72 14.13 1.48
CA TYR A 15 -4.35 14.29 1.03
C TYR A 15 -3.74 15.62 1.51
N LEU A 16 -4.45 16.73 1.28
CA LEU A 16 -4.02 18.07 1.66
C LEU A 16 -3.91 18.23 3.19
N HIS A 17 -4.87 17.69 3.94
CA HIS A 17 -4.82 17.68 5.41
C HIS A 17 -3.62 16.90 5.96
N ARG A 18 -3.26 15.78 5.32
CA ARG A 18 -2.04 15.04 5.66
C ARG A 18 -0.83 15.91 5.33
N LEU A 19 -0.72 16.42 4.11
CA LEU A 19 0.44 17.20 3.67
C LEU A 19 0.67 18.47 4.52
N GLY A 20 -0.40 19.19 4.89
CA GLY A 20 -0.37 20.39 5.74
C GLY A 20 0.04 20.17 7.19
N ARG A 21 0.46 18.95 7.56
CA ARG A 21 1.21 18.69 8.80
C ARG A 21 2.67 19.17 8.70
N THR A 22 3.14 19.47 7.50
CA THR A 22 4.47 20.06 7.22
C THR A 22 4.31 21.47 6.65
N GLY A 23 5.39 22.26 6.63
CA GLY A 23 5.39 23.57 5.96
C GLY A 23 4.47 24.63 6.58
N ARG A 24 4.37 24.67 7.92
CA ARG A 24 3.56 25.67 8.65
C ARG A 24 4.36 26.93 8.97
N ALA A 25 3.65 28.03 9.19
CA ALA A 25 4.23 29.32 9.62
C ALA A 25 5.34 29.83 8.68
N GLY A 26 5.08 29.80 7.38
CA GLY A 26 5.99 30.29 6.34
C GLY A 26 7.22 29.40 6.09
N LYS A 27 7.29 28.21 6.70
CA LYS A 27 8.38 27.25 6.45
C LYS A 27 8.04 26.36 5.26
N GLU A 28 9.07 25.88 4.57
CA GLU A 28 8.91 24.86 3.54
C GLU A 28 8.54 23.49 4.15
N GLY A 29 7.79 22.70 3.38
CA GLY A 29 7.33 21.36 3.77
C GLY A 29 7.23 20.46 2.55
N ALA A 30 7.58 19.20 2.74
CA ALA A 30 7.50 18.18 1.70
C ALA A 30 6.90 16.88 2.27
N GLY A 31 6.26 16.11 1.38
CA GLY A 31 5.76 14.78 1.68
C GLY A 31 6.20 13.76 0.64
N LEU A 32 6.50 12.55 1.09
CA LEU A 32 6.68 11.38 0.24
C LEU A 32 5.39 10.57 0.21
N GLN A 33 4.92 10.25 -0.99
CA GLN A 33 3.83 9.32 -1.18
C GLN A 33 4.33 8.07 -1.88
N VAL A 34 4.08 6.90 -1.28
CA VAL A 34 4.38 5.60 -1.86
C VAL A 34 3.08 4.99 -2.33
N LEU A 35 2.97 4.75 -3.63
CA LEU A 35 1.78 4.21 -4.29
C LEU A 35 2.08 2.88 -4.96
N LEU A 36 1.12 1.97 -4.93
CA LEU A 36 1.10 0.80 -5.80
C LEU A 36 0.80 1.24 -7.24
N PRO A 37 1.20 0.45 -8.25
CA PRO A 37 1.05 0.84 -9.66
C PRO A 37 -0.38 1.24 -10.05
N PHE A 38 -1.38 0.47 -9.62
CA PHE A 38 -2.80 0.73 -9.92
C PHE A 38 -3.34 1.98 -9.18
N GLU A 39 -2.74 2.36 -8.04
CA GLU A 39 -3.15 3.54 -7.28
C GLU A 39 -2.74 4.86 -7.95
N SER A 40 -1.77 4.82 -8.86
CA SER A 40 -1.35 6.02 -9.62
C SER A 40 -2.50 6.62 -10.43
N ALA A 41 -3.46 5.79 -10.89
CA ALA A 41 -4.66 6.26 -11.56
C ALA A 41 -5.59 7.03 -10.61
N LEU A 42 -5.74 6.56 -9.35
CA LEU A 42 -6.49 7.26 -8.30
C LEU A 42 -5.82 8.60 -7.95
N GLN A 43 -4.49 8.66 -7.96
CA GLN A 43 -3.78 9.91 -7.69
C GLN A 43 -4.16 11.01 -8.69
N LYS A 44 -4.29 10.66 -9.98
CA LYS A 44 -4.66 11.59 -11.05
C LYS A 44 -6.08 12.13 -10.91
N THR A 45 -6.99 11.39 -10.26
CA THR A 45 -8.39 11.82 -10.12
C THR A 45 -8.61 12.76 -8.93
N PHE A 46 -7.74 12.74 -7.91
CA PHE A 46 -7.94 13.54 -6.69
C PHE A 46 -6.92 14.66 -6.50
N ILE A 47 -5.68 14.52 -6.96
CA ILE A 47 -4.71 15.61 -6.81
C ILE A 47 -5.00 16.66 -7.88
N LYS A 48 -5.71 17.72 -7.47
CA LYS A 48 -5.94 18.92 -8.29
C LYS A 48 -4.61 19.41 -8.86
N GLN A 49 -4.65 19.94 -10.08
CA GLN A 49 -3.50 20.32 -10.92
C GLN A 49 -2.46 21.28 -10.27
N ASN A 50 -2.69 21.77 -9.05
CA ASN A 50 -1.90 22.83 -8.41
C ASN A 50 -0.99 22.35 -7.26
N VAL A 51 -0.82 21.04 -7.06
CA VAL A 51 0.22 20.52 -6.15
C VAL A 51 1.38 19.98 -6.99
N PRO A 52 2.56 20.63 -6.98
CA PRO A 52 3.74 20.13 -7.67
C PRO A 52 4.13 18.74 -7.20
N GLN A 53 4.42 17.84 -8.13
CA GLN A 53 4.83 16.47 -7.85
C GLN A 53 6.14 16.17 -8.55
N HIS A 54 7.03 15.51 -7.82
CA HIS A 54 8.29 15.01 -8.34
C HIS A 54 8.37 13.51 -8.08
N LYS A 55 8.84 12.75 -9.07
CA LYS A 55 9.17 11.33 -8.84
C LYS A 55 10.37 11.28 -7.92
N ALA A 56 10.23 10.59 -6.80
CA ALA A 56 11.34 10.27 -5.92
C ALA A 56 11.89 8.89 -6.29
N ILE A 57 13.21 8.79 -6.36
CA ILE A 57 13.91 7.51 -6.42
C ILE A 57 14.40 7.22 -5.01
N VAL A 58 13.99 6.07 -4.47
CA VAL A 58 14.43 5.59 -3.16
C VAL A 58 15.26 4.34 -3.38
N SER A 59 16.48 4.35 -2.89
CA SER A 59 17.35 3.17 -2.81
C SER A 59 17.47 2.73 -1.37
N LEU A 60 17.51 1.41 -1.15
CA LEU A 60 17.83 0.83 0.14
C LEU A 60 19.34 0.68 0.24
N ASP A 61 19.91 1.00 1.39
CA ASP A 61 21.30 0.66 1.68
C ASP A 61 21.43 -0.84 2.05
N GLN A 62 22.67 -1.32 2.16
CA GLN A 62 22.95 -2.72 2.48
C GLN A 62 22.41 -3.15 3.84
N ASN A 63 22.36 -2.23 4.81
CA ASN A 63 21.89 -2.53 6.16
C ASN A 63 20.36 -2.65 6.19
N ASP A 64 19.65 -1.76 5.52
CA ASP A 64 18.21 -1.84 5.35
C ASP A 64 17.81 -3.08 4.55
N GLN A 65 18.57 -3.43 3.50
CA GLN A 65 18.38 -4.67 2.77
C GLN A 65 18.55 -5.90 3.69
N GLY A 66 19.61 -5.94 4.50
CA GLY A 66 19.84 -7.03 5.46
C GLY A 66 18.74 -7.17 6.52
N ARG A 67 18.18 -6.04 6.99
CA ARG A 67 17.03 -6.04 7.92
C ARG A 67 15.77 -6.60 7.26
N LEU A 68 15.50 -6.23 6.01
CA LEU A 68 14.38 -6.76 5.24
C LEU A 68 14.53 -8.26 5.02
N ASP A 69 15.71 -8.73 4.62
CA ASP A 69 15.95 -10.14 4.35
C ASP A 69 15.82 -10.99 5.61
N LYS A 70 16.30 -10.48 6.76
CA LYS A 70 16.06 -11.12 8.06
C LYS A 70 14.57 -11.20 8.38
N GLY A 71 13.82 -10.13 8.18
CA GLY A 71 12.36 -10.11 8.43
C GLY A 71 11.61 -11.12 7.55
N LYS A 72 11.92 -11.14 6.25
CA LYS A 72 11.34 -12.09 5.29
C LYS A 72 11.69 -13.53 5.65
N HIS A 73 12.94 -13.79 6.03
CA HIS A 73 13.38 -15.12 6.44
C HIS A 73 12.63 -15.62 7.67
N LEU A 74 12.39 -14.76 8.67
CA LEU A 74 11.59 -15.12 9.85
C LEU A 74 10.14 -15.44 9.47
N ILE A 75 9.52 -14.62 8.61
CA ILE A 75 8.14 -14.87 8.15
C ILE A 75 8.08 -16.19 7.35
N GLY A 76 9.03 -16.41 6.44
CA GLY A 76 9.08 -17.59 5.59
C GLY A 76 9.39 -18.89 6.34
N SER A 77 10.13 -18.81 7.45
CA SER A 77 10.42 -19.94 8.34
C SER A 77 9.32 -20.21 9.38
N ARG A 78 8.12 -19.64 9.19
CA ARG A 78 6.94 -19.82 10.07
C ARG A 78 7.17 -19.36 11.51
N HIS A 79 7.87 -18.25 11.69
CA HIS A 79 8.04 -17.66 13.01
C HIS A 79 6.69 -17.39 13.69
N ALA A 80 6.50 -17.97 14.88
CA ALA A 80 5.21 -18.07 15.58
C ALA A 80 4.45 -16.74 15.72
N THR A 81 5.16 -15.62 15.85
CA THR A 81 4.54 -14.29 16.00
C THR A 81 4.46 -13.49 14.70
N LEU A 82 5.43 -13.67 13.79
CA LEU A 82 5.58 -12.78 12.64
C LEU A 82 4.78 -13.28 11.45
N THR A 83 4.73 -14.59 11.23
CA THR A 83 3.97 -15.19 10.12
C THR A 83 2.48 -14.90 10.25
N PRO A 84 1.80 -15.12 11.40
CA PRO A 84 0.37 -14.81 11.51
C PRO A 84 0.07 -13.32 11.33
N LYS A 85 0.98 -12.43 11.75
CA LYS A 85 0.82 -10.98 11.53
C LYS A 85 0.98 -10.60 10.06
N ALA A 86 1.89 -11.26 9.34
CA ALA A 86 2.06 -11.06 7.90
C ALA A 86 0.82 -11.54 7.13
N GLU A 87 0.25 -12.69 7.51
CA GLU A 87 -1.01 -13.20 6.95
C GLU A 87 -2.18 -12.24 7.23
N ALA A 88 -2.31 -11.75 8.46
CA ALA A 88 -3.33 -10.76 8.83
C ALA A 88 -3.15 -9.43 8.05
N ALA A 89 -1.91 -8.98 7.83
CA ALA A 89 -1.61 -7.81 7.03
C ALA A 89 -2.02 -8.00 5.56
N TYR A 90 -1.75 -9.19 4.99
CA TYR A 90 -2.22 -9.56 3.65
C TYR A 90 -3.75 -9.50 3.56
N LEU A 91 -4.46 -10.15 4.49
CA LEU A 91 -5.93 -10.15 4.50
C LEU A 91 -6.49 -8.73 4.64
N SER A 92 -5.89 -7.91 5.50
CA SER A 92 -6.28 -6.51 5.69
C SER A 92 -6.07 -5.68 4.43
N MET A 93 -4.98 -5.91 3.70
CA MET A 93 -4.73 -5.24 2.42
C MET A 93 -5.79 -5.61 1.38
N VAL A 94 -6.13 -6.91 1.24
CA VAL A 94 -7.16 -7.35 0.29
C VAL A 94 -8.52 -6.75 0.65
N ALA A 95 -8.93 -6.81 1.91
CA ALA A 95 -10.19 -6.23 2.38
C ALA A 95 -10.25 -4.71 2.14
N TYR A 96 -9.16 -3.99 2.43
CA TYR A 96 -9.08 -2.55 2.21
C TYR A 96 -9.27 -2.20 0.72
N TYR A 97 -8.55 -2.85 -0.19
CA TYR A 97 -8.63 -2.52 -1.61
C TYR A 97 -9.87 -3.07 -2.30
N GLN A 98 -10.50 -4.13 -1.78
CA GLN A 98 -11.79 -4.62 -2.28
C GLN A 98 -12.87 -3.53 -2.20
N GLU A 99 -12.84 -2.65 -1.20
CA GLU A 99 -13.75 -1.50 -1.12
C GLU A 99 -13.49 -0.47 -2.24
N TYR A 100 -12.27 -0.42 -2.77
CA TYR A 100 -11.89 0.41 -3.92
C TYR A 100 -12.24 -0.23 -5.28
N ALA A 101 -12.60 -1.52 -5.33
CA ALA A 101 -13.08 -2.16 -6.55
C ALA A 101 -14.32 -1.44 -7.13
N ARG A 102 -15.13 -0.82 -6.25
CA ARG A 102 -16.26 0.04 -6.62
C ARG A 102 -15.86 1.30 -7.41
N ARG A 103 -14.58 1.65 -7.43
CA ARG A 103 -14.02 2.88 -8.05
C ARG A 103 -13.23 2.57 -9.33
N ASN A 104 -13.67 1.57 -10.09
CA ASN A 104 -13.09 1.13 -11.37
C ASN A 104 -11.74 0.40 -11.31
N ILE A 105 -11.26 -0.01 -10.14
CA ILE A 105 -10.13 -0.94 -10.04
C ILE A 105 -10.67 -2.37 -10.15
N SER A 106 -10.09 -3.18 -11.02
CA SER A 106 -10.55 -4.57 -11.20
C SER A 106 -10.14 -5.45 -10.02
N ALA A 107 -10.95 -6.47 -9.72
CA ALA A 107 -10.60 -7.47 -8.70
C ALA A 107 -9.26 -8.17 -9.03
N ASP A 108 -8.94 -8.37 -10.31
CA ASP A 108 -7.70 -9.00 -10.73
C ASP A 108 -6.46 -8.12 -10.45
N GLU A 109 -6.56 -6.79 -10.62
CA GLU A 109 -5.47 -5.86 -10.23
C GLU A 109 -5.21 -5.87 -8.72
N ILE A 110 -6.28 -5.94 -7.92
CA ILE A 110 -6.18 -6.02 -6.46
C ILE A 110 -5.48 -7.32 -6.06
N MET A 111 -5.87 -8.45 -6.66
CA MET A 111 -5.29 -9.75 -6.37
C MET A 111 -3.84 -9.87 -6.83
N ASP A 112 -3.50 -9.33 -8.00
CA ASP A 112 -2.11 -9.28 -8.47
C ASP A 112 -1.23 -8.49 -7.49
N ALA A 113 -1.69 -7.32 -7.05
CA ALA A 113 -0.96 -6.51 -6.08
C ALA A 113 -0.84 -7.21 -4.72
N ALA A 114 -1.92 -7.84 -4.23
CA ALA A 114 -1.91 -8.59 -2.98
C ALA A 114 -0.95 -9.79 -3.05
N ASN A 115 -0.93 -10.51 -4.16
CA ASN A 115 -0.02 -11.65 -4.36
C ASN A 115 1.45 -11.19 -4.42
N LYS A 116 1.73 -10.05 -5.07
CA LYS A 116 3.05 -9.42 -5.04
C LYS A 116 3.44 -8.98 -3.63
N PHE A 117 2.51 -8.40 -2.88
CA PHE A 117 2.72 -8.01 -1.49
C PHE A 117 3.03 -9.22 -0.60
N SER A 118 2.28 -10.32 -0.71
CA SER A 118 2.54 -11.56 0.02
C SER A 118 3.99 -12.03 -0.17
N LYS A 119 4.47 -12.06 -1.42
CA LYS A 119 5.84 -12.43 -1.73
C LYS A 119 6.86 -11.41 -1.19
N SER A 120 6.55 -10.12 -1.29
CA SER A 120 7.48 -9.06 -0.87
C SER A 120 7.70 -9.03 0.64
N ILE A 121 6.72 -9.44 1.44
CA ILE A 121 6.84 -9.53 2.91
C ILE A 121 7.40 -10.88 3.39
N GLY A 122 7.64 -11.85 2.50
CA GLY A 122 8.27 -13.13 2.82
C GLY A 122 7.32 -14.29 3.13
N LEU A 123 6.02 -14.16 2.83
CA LEU A 123 5.11 -15.31 2.90
C LEU A 123 5.42 -16.31 1.79
N VAL A 124 5.64 -17.57 2.15
CA VAL A 124 5.95 -18.66 1.19
C VAL A 124 4.71 -19.04 0.37
N HIS A 125 3.54 -19.00 1.00
CA HIS A 125 2.26 -19.29 0.37
C HIS A 125 1.32 -18.10 0.53
N VAL A 126 0.50 -17.86 -0.48
CA VAL A 126 -0.56 -16.86 -0.41
C VAL A 126 -1.61 -17.34 0.60
N PRO A 127 -1.97 -16.55 1.63
CA PRO A 127 -2.98 -16.93 2.60
C PRO A 127 -4.33 -17.16 1.93
N LEU A 128 -5.08 -18.16 2.42
CA LEU A 128 -6.46 -18.38 1.98
C LEU A 128 -7.33 -17.20 2.39
N LEU A 129 -8.15 -16.72 1.45
CA LEU A 129 -9.12 -15.68 1.74
C LEU A 129 -10.34 -16.28 2.46
N PRO A 130 -10.89 -15.58 3.47
CA PRO A 130 -12.22 -15.91 4.00
C PRO A 130 -13.26 -15.96 2.88
N GLU A 131 -14.26 -16.83 3.05
CA GLU A 131 -15.31 -17.04 2.05
C GLU A 131 -16.07 -15.74 1.71
N GLU A 132 -16.38 -14.94 2.73
CA GLU A 132 -17.06 -13.65 2.55
C GLU A 132 -16.27 -12.71 1.64
N LEU A 133 -14.98 -12.55 1.90
CA LEU A 133 -14.08 -11.68 1.12
C LEU A 133 -13.94 -12.20 -0.32
N THR A 134 -13.86 -13.52 -0.48
CA THR A 134 -13.85 -14.18 -1.80
C THR A 134 -15.11 -13.86 -2.59
N ASN A 135 -16.28 -13.97 -1.95
CA ASN A 135 -17.57 -13.70 -2.56
C ASN A 135 -17.74 -12.21 -2.92
N GLN A 136 -17.21 -11.30 -2.10
CA GLN A 136 -17.22 -9.87 -2.40
C GLN A 136 -16.35 -9.54 -3.62
N LEU A 137 -15.13 -10.08 -3.71
CA LEU A 137 -14.24 -9.87 -4.86
C LEU A 137 -14.84 -10.41 -6.18
N ARG A 138 -15.51 -11.56 -6.13
CA ARG A 138 -16.17 -12.16 -7.31
C ARG A 138 -17.20 -11.23 -7.96
N LYS A 139 -17.89 -10.39 -7.18
CA LYS A 139 -18.88 -9.42 -7.71
C LYS A 139 -18.27 -8.35 -8.62
N TYR A 140 -16.96 -8.12 -8.51
CA TYR A 140 -16.24 -7.05 -9.22
C TYR A 140 -15.20 -7.60 -10.20
N ARG A 141 -15.27 -8.89 -10.52
CA ARG A 141 -14.46 -9.50 -11.57
C ARG A 141 -15.08 -9.10 -12.92
N LYS A 142 -14.29 -8.47 -13.78
CA LYS A 142 -14.72 -8.07 -15.13
C LYS A 142 -14.56 -9.23 -16.10
#